data_AF-V8P050-F1
#
_entry.id   AF-V8P050-F1
#
_cell.length_a   1.000
_cell.length_b   1.000
_cell.length_c   1.000
_cell.angle_alpha   90.00
_cell.angle_beta   90.00
_cell.angle_gamma   90.00
#
_symmetry.space_group_name_H-M   'P 1'
#
loop_
_entity.id
_entity.type
_entity.pdbx_description
1 polymer ?
#
loop_
_entity_poly.entity_id
_entity_poly.type
_entity_poly.pdbx_seq_one_letter_code
_entity_poly.pdbx_strand_id
1 'polypeptide(L)'
;MEAPNGDGCQANQLANAAARGDLETAARLLENGADPNATNAFGRSPIQVMMMGSSKMAELLLQRGADPNRPDPSTGAMPAHDVAQEGFLDTLKVLHHWGARFDHLDRWGRSPLDLARKNGQNHVVDYLQELPG
;
A
#
# COMPACT_ATOMS: atom_id res chain seq x y z
N MET A 1 -10.45 -30.16 5.44
CA MET A 1 -10.85 -28.75 5.55
C MET A 1 -10.72 -28.15 4.17
N GLU A 2 -11.86 -27.97 3.52
CA GLU A 2 -12.00 -27.53 2.15
C GLU A 2 -11.60 -26.05 2.04
N ALA A 3 -10.65 -25.72 1.17
CA ALA A 3 -10.36 -24.33 0.81
C ALA A 3 -11.39 -23.92 -0.26
N PRO A 4 -12.22 -22.90 -0.02
CA PRO A 4 -13.20 -22.48 -1.00
C PRO A 4 -12.48 -21.84 -2.20
N ASN A 5 -12.74 -22.41 -3.37
CA ASN A 5 -13.00 -21.74 -4.65
C ASN A 5 -11.95 -20.75 -5.21
N GLY A 6 -11.30 -21.16 -6.31
CA GLY A 6 -11.14 -20.44 -7.59
C GLY A 6 -10.57 -19.01 -7.66
N ASP A 7 -11.02 -18.09 -6.81
CA ASP A 7 -10.73 -16.65 -6.84
C ASP A 7 -9.64 -16.24 -5.83
N GLY A 8 -9.44 -17.06 -4.79
CA GLY A 8 -8.37 -16.86 -3.81
C GLY A 8 -6.95 -17.02 -4.39
N CYS A 9 -6.79 -17.55 -5.61
CA CYS A 9 -5.47 -17.72 -6.22
C CYS A 9 -4.92 -16.38 -6.74
N GLN A 10 -5.72 -15.61 -7.47
CA GLN A 10 -5.23 -14.40 -8.15
C GLN A 10 -4.92 -13.27 -7.17
N ALA A 11 -5.78 -13.06 -6.16
CA ALA A 11 -5.56 -12.06 -5.12
C ALA A 11 -4.27 -12.34 -4.33
N ASN A 12 -4.07 -13.60 -3.91
CA ASN A 12 -2.86 -14.02 -3.20
C ASN A 12 -1.63 -13.97 -4.13
N GLN A 13 -1.76 -14.32 -5.41
CA GLN A 13 -0.69 -14.22 -6.40
C GLN A 13 -0.27 -12.77 -6.63
N LEU A 14 -1.24 -11.86 -6.76
CA LEU A 14 -0.99 -10.44 -6.96
C LEU A 14 -0.35 -9.83 -5.71
N ALA A 15 -0.85 -10.16 -4.52
CA ALA A 15 -0.26 -9.77 -3.25
C ALA A 15 1.18 -10.27 -3.10
N ASN A 16 1.48 -11.52 -3.49
CA ASN A 16 2.84 -12.06 -3.46
C ASN A 16 3.76 -11.39 -4.47
N ALA A 17 3.28 -11.14 -5.70
CA ALA A 17 4.04 -10.41 -6.72
C ALA A 17 4.35 -8.99 -6.24
N ALA A 18 3.37 -8.31 -5.66
CA ALA A 18 3.53 -6.99 -5.07
C ALA A 18 4.58 -6.98 -3.96
N ALA A 19 4.52 -7.91 -3.02
CA ALA A 19 5.47 -8.03 -1.92
C ALA A 19 6.91 -8.29 -2.40
N ARG A 20 7.07 -8.98 -3.53
CA ARG A 20 8.37 -9.23 -4.17
C ARG A 20 8.85 -8.09 -5.06
N GLY A 21 8.01 -7.08 -5.31
CA GLY A 21 8.30 -6.01 -6.28
C GLY A 21 8.27 -6.49 -7.74
N ASP A 22 7.58 -7.61 -7.99
CA ASP A 22 7.55 -8.33 -9.26
C ASP A 22 6.53 -7.69 -10.24
N LEU A 23 6.91 -6.53 -10.79
CA LEU A 23 6.05 -5.69 -11.63
C LEU A 23 5.44 -6.44 -12.82
N GLU A 24 6.22 -7.28 -13.50
CA GLU A 24 5.77 -8.02 -14.68
C GLU A 24 4.64 -9.00 -14.32
N THR A 25 4.82 -9.75 -13.24
CA THR A 25 3.81 -10.71 -12.76
C THR A 25 2.56 -9.97 -12.30
N ALA A 26 2.73 -8.87 -11.55
CA ALA A 26 1.60 -8.06 -11.09
C ALA A 26 0.82 -7.45 -12.25
N ALA A 27 1.51 -6.88 -13.25
CA ALA A 27 0.88 -6.30 -14.44
C ALA A 27 0.07 -7.35 -15.20
N ARG A 28 0.66 -8.52 -15.45
CA ARG A 28 -0.01 -9.64 -16.14
C ARG A 28 -1.24 -10.13 -15.38
N LEU A 29 -1.17 -10.24 -14.05
CA LEU A 29 -2.33 -10.63 -13.23
C LEU A 29 -3.46 -9.60 -13.34
N LEU A 30 -3.13 -8.31 -13.23
CA LEU A 30 -4.09 -7.23 -13.36
C LEU A 30 -4.68 -7.16 -14.79
N GLU A 31 -3.90 -7.48 -15.82
CA GLU A 31 -4.38 -7.59 -17.21
C GLU A 31 -5.30 -8.80 -17.42
N ASN A 32 -5.06 -9.89 -16.68
CA ASN A 32 -5.92 -11.08 -16.67
C ASN A 32 -7.23 -10.88 -15.88
N GLY A 33 -7.50 -9.67 -15.38
CA GLY A 33 -8.70 -9.33 -14.63
C GLY A 33 -8.58 -9.56 -13.12
N ALA A 34 -7.37 -9.70 -12.57
CA ALA A 34 -7.20 -9.72 -11.12
C ALA A 34 -7.67 -8.39 -10.52
N ASP A 35 -8.49 -8.46 -9.48
CA ASP A 35 -8.96 -7.28 -8.78
C ASP A 35 -7.81 -6.66 -7.95
N PRO A 36 -7.40 -5.40 -8.23
CA PRO A 36 -6.34 -4.71 -7.49
C PRO A 36 -6.70 -4.41 -6.03
N ASN A 37 -7.98 -4.51 -5.66
CA ASN A 37 -8.46 -4.38 -4.29
C ASN A 37 -8.73 -5.73 -3.63
N ALA A 38 -8.46 -6.85 -4.31
CA ALA A 38 -8.68 -8.16 -3.72
C ALA A 38 -7.70 -8.38 -2.58
N THR A 39 -8.23 -8.70 -1.40
CA THR A 39 -7.41 -8.95 -0.22
C THR A 39 -6.88 -10.37 -0.23
N ASN A 40 -5.63 -10.54 0.21
CA ASN A 40 -5.04 -11.85 0.44
C ASN A 40 -5.71 -12.57 1.63
N ALA A 41 -5.25 -13.79 1.95
CA ALA A 41 -5.76 -14.57 3.09
C ALA A 41 -5.65 -13.87 4.47
N PHE A 42 -4.85 -12.80 4.57
CA PHE A 42 -4.68 -11.99 5.78
C PHE A 42 -5.58 -10.74 5.78
N GLY A 43 -6.44 -10.57 4.79
CA GLY A 43 -7.30 -9.38 4.64
C GLY A 43 -6.54 -8.13 4.17
N ARG A 44 -5.31 -8.29 3.67
CA ARG A 44 -4.47 -7.17 3.20
C ARG A 44 -4.58 -7.02 1.69
N SER A 45 -4.73 -5.79 1.22
CA SER A 45 -4.76 -5.47 -0.22
C SER A 45 -3.34 -5.51 -0.82
N PRO A 46 -3.20 -5.69 -2.15
CA PRO A 46 -1.90 -5.76 -2.81
C PRO A 46 -1.04 -4.52 -2.54
N ILE A 47 -1.66 -3.35 -2.49
CA ILE A 47 -0.99 -2.07 -2.20
C ILE A 47 -0.46 -1.97 -0.76
N GLN A 48 -1.01 -2.75 0.19
CA GLN A 48 -0.56 -2.78 1.58
C GLN A 48 0.60 -3.76 1.80
N VAL A 49 0.69 -4.79 0.96
CA VAL A 49 1.78 -5.78 1.03
C VAL A 49 2.86 -5.52 0.00
N MET A 50 2.67 -4.55 -0.89
CA MET A 50 3.64 -4.26 -1.93
C MET A 50 4.99 -3.88 -1.33
N MET A 51 6.05 -4.07 -2.11
CA MET A 51 7.34 -3.53 -1.80
C MET A 51 7.24 -2.00 -1.76
N MET A 52 7.12 -1.43 -0.56
CA MET A 52 6.86 -0.01 -0.33
C MET A 52 7.93 0.90 -0.95
N GLY A 53 9.15 0.39 -1.17
CA GLY A 53 10.21 1.11 -1.88
C GLY A 53 10.07 1.14 -3.41
N SER A 54 9.08 0.44 -3.98
CA SER A 54 8.84 0.41 -5.42
C SER A 54 7.68 1.34 -5.78
N SER A 55 8.01 2.61 -6.06
CA SER A 55 7.04 3.60 -6.55
C SER A 55 6.31 3.16 -7.82
N LYS A 56 7.02 2.44 -8.71
CA LYS A 56 6.43 1.82 -9.91
C LYS A 56 5.35 0.79 -9.58
N MET A 57 5.53 0.02 -8.52
CA MET A 57 4.56 -1.01 -8.11
C MET A 57 3.30 -0.34 -7.56
N ALA A 58 3.48 0.69 -6.74
CA ALA A 58 2.38 1.51 -6.25
C ALA A 58 1.61 2.14 -7.41
N GLU A 59 2.31 2.78 -8.34
CA GLU A 59 1.71 3.43 -9.49
C GLU A 59 0.93 2.43 -10.36
N LEU A 60 1.50 1.25 -10.64
CA LEU A 60 0.81 0.20 -11.40
C LEU A 60 -0.50 -0.22 -10.72
N LEU A 61 -0.48 -0.48 -9.41
CA LEU A 61 -1.67 -0.89 -8.68
C LEU A 61 -2.74 0.21 -8.68
N LEU A 62 -2.33 1.45 -8.42
CA LEU A 62 -3.21 2.62 -8.40
C LEU A 62 -3.81 2.91 -9.78
N GLN A 63 -3.02 2.80 -10.85
CA GLN A 63 -3.50 2.91 -12.23
C GLN A 63 -4.58 1.89 -12.58
N ARG A 64 -4.58 0.72 -11.93
CA ARG A 64 -5.62 -0.30 -12.12
C ARG A 64 -6.83 -0.09 -11.20
N GLY A 65 -6.80 0.91 -10.32
CA GLY A 65 -7.91 1.24 -9.41
C GLY A 65 -7.73 0.68 -8.00
N ALA A 66 -6.51 0.39 -7.56
CA ALA A 66 -6.25 0.09 -6.15
C ALA A 66 -6.61 1.28 -5.26
N ASP A 67 -7.19 1.01 -4.10
CA ASP A 67 -7.53 2.02 -3.10
C ASP A 67 -6.34 2.27 -2.15
N PRO A 68 -5.69 3.45 -2.19
CA PRO A 68 -4.59 3.79 -1.27
C PRO A 68 -5.05 4.07 0.15
N ASN A 69 -6.35 4.24 0.39
CA ASN A 69 -6.92 4.62 1.68
C ASN A 69 -7.42 3.42 2.47
N ARG A 70 -7.17 2.20 2.02
CA ARG A 70 -7.63 1.03 2.75
C ARG A 70 -6.77 0.82 4.01
N PRO A 71 -7.38 0.77 5.21
CA PRO A 71 -6.65 0.44 6.42
C PRO A 71 -6.40 -1.07 6.51
N ASP A 72 -5.29 -1.42 7.13
CA ASP A 72 -4.94 -2.80 7.43
C ASP A 72 -5.88 -3.36 8.49
N PRO A 73 -6.43 -4.57 8.34
CA PRO A 73 -7.36 -5.12 9.34
C PRO A 73 -6.69 -5.47 10.67
N SER A 74 -5.37 -5.70 10.69
CA SER A 74 -4.62 -6.09 11.88
C SER A 74 -4.04 -4.88 12.62
N THR A 75 -3.53 -3.90 11.89
CA THR A 75 -2.92 -2.69 12.46
C THR A 75 -3.81 -1.46 12.36
N GLY A 76 -4.74 -1.39 11.41
CA GLY A 76 -5.43 -0.14 11.08
C GLY A 76 -4.55 0.84 10.31
N ALA A 77 -3.32 0.45 9.96
CA ALA A 77 -2.39 1.27 9.19
C ALA A 77 -2.82 1.32 7.71
N MET A 78 -2.83 2.51 7.14
CA MET A 78 -2.95 2.68 5.69
C MET A 78 -1.56 2.53 5.03
N PRO A 79 -1.48 2.23 3.72
CA PRO A 79 -0.22 2.16 2.97
C PRO A 79 0.71 3.35 3.25
N ALA A 80 0.15 4.55 3.42
CA ALA A 80 0.89 5.75 3.77
C ALA A 80 1.69 5.64 5.08
N HIS A 81 1.20 4.91 6.08
CA HIS A 81 1.89 4.70 7.37
C HIS A 81 3.18 3.90 7.19
N ASP A 82 3.10 2.79 6.45
CA ASP A 82 4.24 1.91 6.18
C ASP A 82 5.28 2.64 5.32
N VAL A 83 4.83 3.32 4.26
CA VAL A 83 5.70 4.13 3.39
C VAL A 83 6.40 5.25 4.16
N ALA A 84 5.68 5.91 5.07
CA ALA A 84 6.23 6.99 5.88
C ALA A 84 7.20 6.48 6.95
N GLN A 85 6.91 5.33 7.56
CA GLN A 85 7.79 4.65 8.51
C GLN A 85 9.14 4.28 7.86
N GLU A 86 9.10 3.74 6.65
CA GLU A 86 10.30 3.29 5.93
C GLU A 86 11.04 4.43 5.23
N GLY A 87 10.40 5.59 5.01
CA GLY A 87 11.03 6.76 4.40
C GLY A 87 10.95 6.81 2.87
N PHE A 88 10.04 6.05 2.25
CA PHE A 88 9.92 5.98 0.78
C PHE A 88 9.16 7.18 0.20
N LEU A 89 9.82 8.33 0.16
CA LEU A 89 9.24 9.60 -0.31
C LEU A 89 8.63 9.51 -1.72
N ASP A 90 9.27 8.81 -2.65
CA ASP A 90 8.75 8.67 -4.02
C ASP A 90 7.41 7.92 -4.05
N THR A 91 7.31 6.81 -3.32
CA THR A 91 6.05 6.06 -3.19
C THR A 91 4.99 6.89 -2.47
N LEU A 92 5.38 7.68 -1.48
CA LEU A 92 4.47 8.57 -0.75
C LEU A 92 3.87 9.64 -1.67
N LYS A 93 4.70 10.24 -2.54
CA LYS A 93 4.26 11.22 -3.55
C LYS A 93 3.28 10.59 -4.53
N VAL A 94 3.54 9.35 -4.98
CA VAL A 94 2.61 8.61 -5.84
C VAL A 94 1.29 8.39 -5.10
N LEU A 95 1.31 7.88 -3.87
CA LEU A 95 0.10 7.69 -3.07
C LEU A 95 -0.69 9.00 -2.92
N HIS A 96 -0.02 10.11 -2.59
CA HIS A 96 -0.65 11.42 -2.48
C HIS A 96 -1.29 11.85 -3.81
N HIS A 97 -0.59 11.69 -4.93
CA HIS A 97 -1.10 12.02 -6.26
C HIS A 97 -2.41 11.27 -6.59
N TRP A 98 -2.55 10.05 -6.10
CA TRP A 98 -3.75 9.22 -6.26
C TRP A 98 -4.81 9.41 -5.16
N GLY A 99 -4.67 10.42 -4.31
CA GLY A 99 -5.67 10.76 -3.29
C GLY A 99 -5.53 9.98 -1.98
N ALA A 100 -4.33 9.52 -1.63
CA ALA A 100 -4.08 8.94 -0.30
C ALA A 100 -4.23 9.98 0.81
N ARG A 101 -4.84 9.58 1.91
CA ARG A 101 -5.05 10.39 3.11
C ARG A 101 -3.94 10.15 4.11
N PHE A 102 -3.38 11.24 4.64
CA PHE A 102 -2.36 11.22 5.68
C PHE A 102 -2.87 11.58 7.08
N ASP A 103 -4.17 11.92 7.18
CA ASP A 103 -4.84 12.29 8.43
C ASP A 103 -5.28 11.07 9.26
N HIS A 104 -5.41 9.90 8.63
CA HIS A 104 -5.86 8.70 9.33
C HIS A 104 -4.87 8.27 10.41
N LEU A 105 -5.41 7.89 11.56
CA LEU A 105 -4.65 7.32 12.67
C LEU A 105 -4.80 5.80 12.66
N ASP A 106 -3.66 5.12 12.70
CA ASP A 106 -3.59 3.69 12.92
C ASP A 106 -4.11 3.29 14.32
N ARG A 107 -4.27 1.99 14.62
CA ARG A 107 -4.86 1.51 15.90
C ARG A 107 -4.14 1.99 17.15
N TRP A 108 -2.88 2.40 17.03
CA TRP A 108 -2.09 2.92 18.13
C TRP A 108 -2.19 4.46 18.25
N GLY A 109 -3.08 5.10 17.49
CA GLY A 109 -3.27 6.56 17.50
C GLY A 109 -2.13 7.32 16.85
N ARG A 110 -1.42 6.70 15.90
CA ARG A 110 -0.23 7.28 15.25
C ARG A 110 -0.58 7.69 13.83
N SER A 111 -0.18 8.89 13.45
CA SER A 111 -0.24 9.34 12.06
C SER A 111 0.97 8.82 11.26
N PRO A 112 0.91 8.82 9.90
CA PRO A 112 2.08 8.57 9.06
C PRO A 112 3.25 9.52 9.40
N LEU A 113 2.95 10.78 9.72
CA LEU A 113 3.93 11.77 10.14
C LEU A 113 4.62 11.39 11.45
N ASP A 114 3.88 10.89 12.44
CA ASP A 114 4.46 10.42 13.71
C ASP A 114 5.39 9.23 13.51
N LEU A 115 5.03 8.30 12.60
CA LEU A 115 5.88 7.17 12.26
C LEU A 115 7.17 7.60 11.57
N ALA A 116 7.07 8.50 10.58
CA ALA A 116 8.22 9.07 9.90
C ALA A 116 9.16 9.78 10.88
N ARG A 117 8.61 10.62 11.76
CA ARG A 117 9.37 11.35 12.79
C ARG A 117 10.05 10.40 13.77
N LYS A 118 9.35 9.35 14.21
CA LYS A 118 9.89 8.35 15.14
C LYS A 118 11.06 7.57 14.52
N ASN A 119 10.99 7.28 13.22
CA ASN A 119 12.05 6.59 12.49
C ASN A 119 13.15 7.52 11.96
N GLY A 120 13.04 8.83 12.16
CA GLY A 120 14.04 9.80 11.67
C GLY A 120 14.00 10.05 10.17
N GLN A 121 12.85 9.80 9.52
CA GLN A 121 12.66 9.98 8.09
C GLN A 121 12.39 11.44 7.73
N ASN A 122 13.40 12.29 7.93
CA ASN A 122 13.26 13.75 7.79
C ASN A 122 12.67 14.17 6.44
N HIS A 123 13.10 13.59 5.32
CA HIS A 123 12.57 13.92 4.00
C HIS A 123 11.05 13.66 3.84
N VAL A 124 10.54 12.62 4.50
CA VAL A 124 9.09 12.34 4.53
C VAL A 124 8.38 13.29 5.47
N VAL A 125 8.99 13.58 6.63
CA VAL A 125 8.45 14.53 7.62
C VAL A 125 8.27 15.91 6.98
N ASP A 126 9.32 16.45 6.35
CA ASP A 126 9.25 17.72 5.62
C ASP A 126 8.12 17.70 4.59
N TYR A 127 8.07 16.67 3.73
CA TYR A 127 7.03 16.56 2.71
C TYR A 127 5.62 16.55 3.30
N LEU A 128 5.36 15.75 4.35
CA LEU A 128 4.06 15.65 5.00
C LEU A 128 3.67 16.92 5.76
N GLN A 129 4.64 17.68 6.29
CA GLN A 129 4.40 18.98 6.94
C GLN A 129 4.13 20.09 5.93
N GLU A 130 4.69 19.99 4.73
CA GLU A 130 4.43 20.92 3.62
C GLU A 130 3.08 20.69 2.94
N LEU A 131 2.42 19.55 3.18
CA LEU A 131 1.08 19.31 2.65
C LEU A 131 0.05 20.21 3.34
N PRO A 132 -0.70 21.05 2.62
CA PRO A 132 -1.83 21.77 3.19
C PRO A 132 -2.92 20.76 3.53
N GLY A 133 -3.33 20.72 4.80
CA GLY A 133 -4.45 19.91 5.30
C GLY A 133 -5.81 20.39 4.80
#